data_AF-A0A8T3MPW1-F1
#
_entry.id   AF-A0A8T3MPW1-F1
#
_cell.length_a   1.000
_cell.length_b   1.000
_cell.length_c   1.000
_cell.angle_alpha   90.00
_cell.angle_beta   90.00
_cell.angle_gamma   90.00
#
_symmetry.space_group_name_H-M   'P 1'
#
loop_
_entity.id
_entity.type
_entity.pdbx_description
1 polymer ?
#
loop_
_entity_poly.entity_id
_entity_poly.type
_entity_poly.pdbx_seq_one_letter_code
_entity_poly.pdbx_strand_id
1 'polypeptide(L)'
;MTLFDRLGGFVVRRRWLVVGIWALILLATLPFAPRVGGALSAGGFILDDLESARAKALLGTELGLPPSALVVVFHSPTLEAGTPAFEVPAAEAMRDLPAADHVARVVPH
;
A
#
# COMPACT_ATOMS: atom_id res chain seq x y z
N MET A 1 -4.73 -47.22 20.27
CA MET A 1 -3.85 -46.03 20.30
C MET A 1 -4.31 -45.08 19.22
N THR A 2 -4.77 -43.90 19.60
CA THR A 2 -5.23 -42.91 18.62
C THR A 2 -4.03 -42.29 17.90
N LEU A 3 -4.27 -41.72 16.70
CA LEU A 3 -3.24 -41.02 15.94
C LEU A 3 -2.60 -39.89 16.78
N PHE A 4 -3.43 -39.20 17.58
CA PHE A 4 -3.02 -38.12 18.47
C PHE A 4 -2.11 -38.59 19.62
N ASP A 5 -2.35 -39.77 20.20
CA ASP A 5 -1.47 -40.32 21.24
C ASP A 5 -0.06 -40.61 20.71
N ARG A 6 0.02 -41.15 19.48
CA ARG A 6 1.31 -41.43 18.82
C ARG A 6 2.05 -40.15 18.47
N LEU A 7 1.32 -39.12 18.02
CA LEU A 7 1.89 -37.81 17.69
C LEU A 7 2.39 -37.10 18.95
N GLY A 8 1.60 -37.11 20.04
CA GLY A 8 1.99 -36.56 21.33
C GLY A 8 3.24 -37.23 21.90
N GLY A 9 3.30 -38.56 21.89
CA GLY A 9 4.49 -39.31 22.32
C GLY A 9 5.74 -38.99 21.50
N PHE A 10 5.59 -38.82 20.18
CA PHE A 10 6.69 -38.43 19.28
C PHE A 10 7.18 -37.00 19.56
N VAL A 11 6.25 -36.04 19.71
CA VAL A 11 6.55 -34.64 20.00
C VAL A 11 7.26 -34.49 21.35
N VAL A 12 6.80 -35.19 22.40
CA VAL A 12 7.44 -35.12 23.73
C VAL A 12 8.83 -35.74 23.72
N ARG A 13 9.03 -36.85 23.00
CA ARG A 13 10.33 -37.52 22.90
C ARG A 13 11.36 -36.73 22.10
N ARG A 14 10.92 -35.93 21.13
CA ARG A 14 11.79 -35.09 20.28
C ARG A 14 11.52 -33.59 20.44
N ARG A 15 11.09 -33.18 21.63
CA ARG A 15 10.63 -31.80 21.92
C ARG A 15 11.57 -30.70 21.42
N TRP A 16 12.87 -30.87 21.57
CA TRP A 16 13.87 -29.89 21.12
C TRP A 16 14.01 -29.81 19.60
N LEU A 17 13.85 -30.92 18.86
CA LEU A 17 13.83 -30.90 17.40
C LEU A 17 12.57 -30.21 16.90
N VAL A 18 11.42 -30.47 17.54
CA VAL A 18 10.15 -29.82 17.18
C VAL A 18 10.24 -28.31 17.40
N VAL A 19 10.76 -27.88 18.55
CA VAL A 19 10.98 -26.45 18.83
C VAL A 19 11.99 -25.85 17.86
N GLY A 20 13.10 -26.54 17.57
CA GLY A 20 14.11 -26.06 16.63
C GLY A 20 13.58 -25.91 15.20
N ILE A 21 12.77 -26.86 14.72
CA ILE A 21 12.13 -26.78 13.41
C ILE A 21 11.15 -25.61 13.36
N TRP A 22 10.30 -25.43 14.38
CA TRP A 22 9.38 -24.29 14.44
C TRP A 22 10.11 -22.95 14.51
N ALA A 23 11.17 -22.86 15.31
CA ALA A 23 12.01 -21.66 15.37
C ALA A 23 12.67 -21.37 14.02
N LEU A 24 13.16 -22.39 13.32
CA LEU A 24 13.73 -22.25 11.98
C LEU A 24 12.69 -21.78 10.96
N ILE A 25 11.47 -22.33 11.00
CA ILE A 25 10.36 -21.88 10.14
C ILE A 25 10.04 -20.42 10.42
N LEU A 26 9.92 -20.01 11.69
CA LEU A 26 9.66 -18.63 12.06
C LEU A 26 10.78 -17.69 11.60
N LEU A 27 12.04 -18.06 11.84
CA LEU A 27 13.20 -17.30 11.36
C LEU A 27 13.21 -17.17 9.83
N ALA A 28 12.84 -18.23 9.11
CA ALA A 28 12.73 -18.20 7.66
C ALA A 28 11.62 -17.25 7.16
N THR A 29 10.58 -16.99 7.98
CA THR A 29 9.51 -16.04 7.62
C THR A 29 9.86 -14.57 7.88
N LEU A 30 10.79 -14.25 8.78
CA LEU A 30 11.21 -12.87 9.09
C LEU A 30 11.55 -12.00 7.87
N PRO A 31 12.36 -12.45 6.87
CA PRO A 31 12.67 -11.63 5.70
C PRO A 31 11.45 -11.33 4.82
N PHE A 32 10.34 -12.05 4.98
CA PHE A 32 9.09 -11.83 4.24
C PHE A 32 8.15 -10.87 4.96
N ALA A 33 8.34 -10.61 6.25
CA ALA A 33 7.48 -9.72 7.04
C ALA A 33 7.34 -8.30 6.45
N PRO A 34 8.41 -7.63 5.95
CA PRO A 34 8.30 -6.30 5.34
C PRO A 34 7.43 -6.28 4.07
N ARG A 35 7.27 -7.42 3.38
CA ARG A 35 6.50 -7.51 2.13
C ARG A 35 5.00 -7.64 2.37
N VAL A 36 4.58 -7.96 3.59
CA VAL A 36 3.17 -8.16 3.95
C VAL A 36 2.37 -6.88 3.74
N GLY A 37 2.92 -5.73 4.11
CA GLY A 37 2.28 -4.42 3.93
C GLY A 37 1.89 -4.13 2.48
N GLY A 38 2.76 -4.45 1.52
CA GLY A 38 2.52 -4.23 0.09
C GLY A 38 1.60 -5.28 -0.57
N ALA A 39 1.47 -6.46 0.04
CA ALA A 39 0.57 -7.52 -0.44
C ALA A 39 -0.87 -7.36 0.08
N LEU A 40 -1.08 -6.49 1.06
CA LEU A 40 -2.40 -6.17 1.58
C LEU A 40 -3.10 -5.19 0.63
N SER A 41 -4.23 -5.60 0.07
CA SER A 41 -5.11 -4.66 -0.64
C SER A 41 -5.77 -3.71 0.36
N ALA A 42 -5.65 -2.41 0.13
CA ALA A 42 -6.37 -1.37 0.89
C ALA A 42 -7.88 -1.31 0.56
N GLY A 43 -8.44 -2.35 -0.08
CA GLY A 43 -9.78 -2.39 -0.67
C GLY A 43 -10.50 -3.72 -0.43
N GLY A 44 -11.44 -4.07 -1.30
CA GLY A 44 -12.30 -5.27 -1.18
C GLY A 44 -13.77 -4.96 -0.85
N PHE A 45 -14.15 -3.68 -0.80
CA PHE A 45 -15.54 -3.24 -0.58
C PHE A 45 -16.37 -3.14 -1.87
N ILE A 46 -15.74 -3.37 -3.03
CA ILE A 46 -16.37 -3.40 -4.33
C ILE A 46 -16.05 -4.78 -4.92
N LEU A 47 -17.08 -5.48 -5.37
CA LEU A 47 -16.92 -6.71 -6.14
C LEU A 47 -16.43 -6.34 -7.54
N ASP A 48 -15.33 -6.95 -7.98
CA ASP A 48 -14.72 -6.66 -9.28
C ASP A 48 -15.62 -7.04 -10.47
N ASP A 49 -16.69 -7.80 -10.24
CA ASP A 49 -17.68 -8.20 -11.24
C ASP A 49 -18.80 -7.18 -11.47
N LEU A 50 -18.86 -6.11 -10.68
CA LEU A 50 -19.87 -5.07 -10.81
C LEU A 50 -19.61 -4.22 -12.06
N GLU A 51 -20.69 -3.87 -12.78
CA GLU A 51 -20.62 -2.97 -13.94
C GLU A 51 -19.97 -1.61 -13.61
N SER A 52 -20.10 -1.13 -12.37
CA SER A 52 -19.42 0.09 -11.90
C SER A 52 -17.89 -0.05 -11.85
N ALA A 53 -17.37 -1.22 -11.46
CA ALA A 53 -15.94 -1.51 -11.47
C ALA A 53 -15.40 -1.58 -12.90
N ARG A 54 -16.14 -2.24 -13.80
CA ARG A 54 -15.85 -2.29 -15.24
C ARG A 54 -15.86 -0.89 -15.88
N ALA A 55 -16.88 -0.08 -15.59
CA ALA A 55 -16.97 1.29 -16.11
C ALA A 55 -15.77 2.15 -15.65
N LYS A 56 -15.36 2.04 -14.38
CA LYS A 56 -14.20 2.76 -13.86
C LYS A 56 -12.89 2.30 -14.53
N ALA A 57 -12.73 1.00 -14.78
CA ALA A 57 -11.58 0.46 -15.50
C ALA A 57 -11.53 0.92 -16.97
N LEU A 58 -12.68 0.98 -17.65
CA LEU A 58 -12.81 1.52 -19.00
C LEU A 58 -12.45 3.01 -19.05
N LEU A 59 -12.91 3.81 -18.08
CA LEU A 59 -12.52 5.22 -17.96
C LEU A 59 -11.01 5.39 -17.75
N GLY A 60 -10.39 4.53 -16.95
CA GLY A 60 -8.93 4.56 -16.74
C GLY A 60 -8.14 4.19 -18.00
N THR A 61 -8.60 3.19 -18.76
CA THR A 61 -7.91 2.68 -19.96
C THR A 61 -8.10 3.59 -21.19
N GLU A 62 -9.32 4.04 -21.45
CA GLU A 62 -9.65 4.82 -22.66
C GLU A 62 -9.37 6.32 -22.49
N LEU A 63 -9.55 6.87 -21.28
CA LEU A 63 -9.40 8.32 -21.04
C LEU A 63 -8.14 8.66 -20.23
N GLY A 64 -7.34 7.65 -19.85
CA GLY A 64 -6.13 7.85 -19.06
C GLY A 64 -6.39 8.49 -17.69
N LEU A 65 -7.60 8.31 -17.14
CA LEU A 65 -7.97 8.86 -15.84
C LEU A 65 -7.18 8.14 -14.74
N PRO A 66 -6.33 8.86 -13.97
CA PRO A 66 -5.59 8.22 -12.90
C PRO A 66 -6.58 7.70 -11.84
N PRO A 67 -6.35 6.49 -11.30
CA PRO A 67 -7.28 5.84 -10.36
C PRO A 67 -7.38 6.56 -9.01
N SER A 68 -6.45 7.47 -8.74
CA SER A 68 -6.31 8.22 -7.49
C SER A 68 -5.93 9.68 -7.77
N ALA A 69 -6.47 10.60 -6.97
CA ALA A 69 -6.12 12.01 -6.97
C ALA A 69 -5.65 12.43 -5.57
N LEU A 70 -4.59 13.23 -5.52
CA LEU A 70 -4.12 13.92 -4.31
C LEU A 70 -4.34 15.42 -4.52
N VAL A 71 -4.99 16.07 -3.55
CA VAL A 71 -5.23 17.52 -3.58
C VAL A 71 -4.33 18.16 -2.53
N VAL A 72 -3.50 19.12 -2.97
CA VAL A 72 -2.63 19.91 -2.09
C VAL A 72 -3.21 21.31 -1.98
N VAL A 73 -3.43 21.80 -0.76
CA VAL A 73 -3.98 23.12 -0.50
C VAL A 73 -2.95 23.95 0.24
N PHE A 74 -2.53 25.07 -0.35
CA PHE A 74 -1.66 26.04 0.29
C PHE A 74 -2.47 27.08 1.05
N HIS A 75 -1.99 27.46 2.23
CA HIS A 75 -2.59 28.47 3.08
C HIS A 75 -1.49 29.34 3.70
N SER A 76 -1.75 30.64 3.81
CA SER A 76 -0.93 31.56 4.58
C SER A 76 -1.83 32.51 5.38
N PRO A 77 -1.47 32.84 6.64
CA PRO A 77 -2.16 33.86 7.42
C PRO A 77 -1.81 35.30 7.01
N THR A 78 -0.70 35.49 6.29
CA THR A 78 -0.16 36.83 5.97
C THR A 78 -0.05 37.12 4.48
N LEU A 79 -0.03 36.09 3.65
CA LEU A 79 0.13 36.21 2.19
C LEU A 79 -1.21 35.97 1.50
N GLU A 80 -1.51 36.78 0.50
CA GLU A 80 -2.74 36.71 -0.28
C GLU A 80 -2.57 35.80 -1.51
N ALA A 81 -3.49 34.86 -1.70
CA ALA A 81 -3.51 33.95 -2.84
C ALA A 81 -3.65 34.74 -4.17
N GLY A 82 -3.01 34.27 -5.24
CA GLY A 82 -2.95 34.96 -6.53
C GLY A 82 -1.90 36.07 -6.61
N THR A 83 -1.24 36.42 -5.50
CA THR A 83 -0.09 37.34 -5.54
C THR A 83 1.22 36.59 -5.79
N PRO A 84 2.22 37.21 -6.45
CA PRO A 84 3.53 36.57 -6.66
C PRO A 84 4.20 36.11 -5.36
N ALA A 85 3.96 36.82 -4.26
CA ALA A 85 4.50 36.49 -2.94
C ALA A 85 3.94 35.17 -2.38
N PHE A 86 2.73 34.76 -2.79
CA PHE A 86 2.13 33.48 -2.42
C PHE A 86 2.39 32.39 -3.47
N GLU A 87 2.24 32.72 -4.75
CA GLU A 87 2.30 31.75 -5.85
C GLU A 87 3.72 31.21 -6.10
N VAL A 88 4.76 32.05 -5.96
CA VAL A 88 6.14 31.60 -6.20
C VAL A 88 6.58 30.53 -5.19
N PRO A 89 6.43 30.73 -3.86
CA PRO A 89 6.73 29.68 -2.89
C PRO A 89 5.86 28.42 -3.03
N ALA A 90 4.57 28.58 -3.36
CA ALA A 90 3.67 27.44 -3.59
C ALA A 90 4.13 26.59 -4.79
N ALA A 91 4.50 27.23 -5.89
CA ALA A 91 5.05 26.56 -7.07
C ALA A 91 6.40 25.90 -6.78
N GLU A 92 7.26 26.55 -5.99
CA GLU A 92 8.54 26.00 -5.56
C GLU A 92 8.35 24.74 -4.71
N ALA A 93 7.39 24.73 -3.78
CA ALA A 93 7.06 23.57 -2.96
C ALA A 93 6.55 22.36 -3.79
N MET A 94 5.94 22.60 -4.95
CA MET A 94 5.47 21.53 -5.85
C MET A 94 6.48 21.14 -6.93
N ARG A 95 7.64 21.79 -7.02
CA ARG A 95 8.55 21.70 -8.16
C ARG A 95 9.04 20.27 -8.47
N ASP A 96 9.31 19.49 -7.44
CA ASP A 96 9.91 18.16 -7.59
C ASP A 96 8.85 17.03 -7.70
N LEU A 97 7.56 17.33 -7.45
CA LEU A 97 6.48 16.35 -7.50
C LEU A 97 6.30 15.67 -8.86
N PRO A 98 6.39 16.37 -10.01
CA PRO A 98 6.28 15.73 -11.32
C PRO A 98 7.37 14.68 -11.60
N ALA A 99 8.49 14.72 -10.89
CA ALA A 99 9.60 13.78 -11.05
C ALA A 99 9.51 12.58 -10.09
N ALA A 100 8.53 12.54 -9.19
CA ALA A 100 8.37 11.45 -8.24
C ALA A 100 7.79 10.20 -8.93
N ASP A 101 8.33 9.02 -8.60
CA ASP A 101 8.01 7.73 -9.25
C ASP A 101 6.52 7.37 -9.28
N HIS A 102 5.71 7.94 -8.39
CA HIS A 102 4.28 7.62 -8.24
C HIS A 102 3.34 8.73 -8.73
N VAL A 103 3.87 9.79 -9.36
CA VAL A 103 3.07 10.92 -9.85
C VAL A 103 2.91 10.81 -11.37
N ALA A 104 1.68 10.50 -11.81
CA ALA A 104 1.37 10.42 -13.23
C ALA A 104 1.26 11.81 -13.89
N ARG A 105 0.66 12.78 -13.19
CA ARG A 105 0.47 14.15 -13.67
C ARG A 105 0.13 15.09 -12.53
N VAL A 106 0.63 16.32 -12.61
CA VAL A 106 0.21 17.45 -11.76
C VAL A 106 -0.71 18.35 -12.59
N VAL A 107 -1.86 18.73 -12.04
CA VAL A 107 -2.84 19.61 -12.69
C VAL A 107 -3.07 20.82 -11.80
N PRO A 108 -2.70 22.05 -12.23
CA PRO A 108 -3.10 23.26 -11.52
C PRO A 108 -4.62 23.44 -11.62
N HIS A 109 -5.26 23.86 -10.53
CA HIS A 109 -6.67 24.27 -10.49
C HIS A 109 -6.79 25.78 -10.46
#